data_AF-A0A9Q3KVS2-F1
#
_entry.id   AF-A0A9Q3KVS2-F1
#
_cell.length_a   1.000
_cell.length_b   1.000
_cell.length_c   1.000
_cell.angle_alpha   90.00
_cell.angle_beta   90.00
_cell.angle_gamma   90.00
#
_symmetry.space_group_name_H-M   'P 1'
#
loop_
_entity.id
_entity.type
_entity.pdbx_description
1 polymer ?
#
loop_
_entity_poly.entity_id
_entity_poly.type
_entity_poly.pdbx_seq_one_letter_code
_entity_poly.pdbx_strand_id
1 'polypeptide(L)'
;MVTINNVLKPLIDELIELNCGVKIITPNYPRGRYVVVKLVGLIGNIVATHKAGGFMSHSAKYFCSWCELKDIERTHLKLGKPRKRSAVLSASRRWQEANSTTTQQRLAQYCGIQWSEINRLPYWDPVKNIFLGVLHNWYEGVLQHHFCYQWGFDTAIIEKEKHQPGISGYESDELMANCTQSKNEDSLTISGYLSQEVINKLKKQLSKVVVPKEVCHIPGGIGTARNGKLKGNEWSVLFNIYLPLTVLDVFWDFGPKNHLVLINIGALIQCTKIVGARWVTEEDGQLFRKAYDTYQNTSKALFPSCRTLPNHHYAMHIPEQLSQWGPLNGISEYGGKRLLGILQKIKTNSLLGATEETMMKKFGQLQRLQQINPQLNLIETMKTKSPIVNRKALDDESYSNLLQHLQKEQPHLRDYRKIPHPP
;
A
#
# COMPACT_ATOMS: atom_id res chain seq x y z
N MET A 1 -4.77 -24.25 11.15
CA MET A 1 -4.84 -22.99 10.37
C MET A 1 -3.50 -22.29 10.47
N VAL A 2 -2.80 -22.10 9.35
CA VAL A 2 -1.52 -21.36 9.36
C VAL A 2 -1.83 -19.88 9.55
N THR A 3 -1.38 -19.29 10.65
CA THR A 3 -1.51 -17.85 10.90
C THR A 3 -0.31 -17.11 10.30
N ILE A 4 -0.41 -15.80 10.11
CA ILE A 4 0.74 -14.97 9.67
C ILE A 4 1.94 -15.14 10.60
N ASN A 5 1.69 -15.33 11.91
CA ASN A 5 2.72 -15.58 12.91
C ASN A 5 3.49 -16.87 12.62
N ASN A 6 2.82 -17.94 12.21
CA ASN A 6 3.50 -19.19 11.85
C ASN A 6 4.42 -19.02 10.63
N VAL A 7 4.04 -18.14 9.69
CA VAL A 7 4.86 -17.81 8.50
C VAL A 7 6.04 -16.91 8.86
N LEU A 8 5.83 -15.94 9.75
CA LEU A 8 6.86 -14.99 10.17
C LEU A 8 7.90 -15.60 11.12
N LYS A 9 7.52 -16.60 11.93
CA LYS A 9 8.38 -17.20 12.95
C LYS A 9 9.80 -17.56 12.45
N PRO A 10 9.99 -18.37 11.39
CA PRO A 10 11.34 -18.71 10.92
C PRO A 10 12.14 -17.49 10.47
N LEU A 11 11.50 -16.53 9.80
CA LEU A 11 12.14 -15.28 9.40
C LEU A 11 12.59 -14.46 10.61
N ILE A 12 11.77 -14.40 11.67
CA ILE A 12 12.12 -13.70 12.90
C ILE A 12 13.24 -14.43 13.66
N ASP A 13 13.24 -15.75 13.68
CA ASP A 13 14.33 -16.55 14.28
C ASP A 13 15.68 -16.21 13.62
N GLU A 14 15.74 -16.17 12.28
CA GLU A 14 16.94 -15.75 11.54
C GLU A 14 17.34 -14.29 11.82
N LEU A 15 16.37 -13.37 11.89
CA LEU A 15 16.65 -11.96 12.18
C LEU A 15 17.17 -11.72 13.60
N ILE A 16 16.81 -12.58 14.56
CA ILE A 16 17.36 -12.54 15.92
C ILE A 16 18.84 -12.94 15.88
N GLU A 17 19.19 -14.00 15.14
CA GLU A 17 20.58 -14.44 14.96
C GLU A 17 21.40 -13.36 14.24
N LEU A 18 20.89 -12.83 13.12
CA LEU A 18 21.55 -11.79 12.33
C LEU A 18 21.68 -10.45 13.06
N ASN A 19 20.90 -10.21 14.11
CA ASN A 19 21.03 -9.02 14.95
C ASN A 19 22.27 -9.08 15.84
N CYS A 20 22.71 -10.27 16.25
CA CYS A 20 24.00 -10.45 16.92
C CYS A 20 25.15 -10.16 15.92
N GLY A 21 24.93 -10.45 14.64
CA GLY A 21 25.84 -10.21 13.55
C GLY A 21 26.60 -11.47 13.13
N VAL A 22 26.87 -11.57 11.83
CA VAL A 22 27.51 -12.74 11.22
C VAL A 22 28.68 -12.32 10.35
N LYS A 23 29.75 -13.13 10.33
CA LYS A 23 30.89 -12.91 9.47
C LYS A 23 30.66 -13.60 8.12
N ILE A 24 30.40 -12.82 7.07
CA ILE A 24 30.17 -13.33 5.72
C ILE A 24 31.47 -13.23 4.91
N ILE A 25 31.96 -14.36 4.42
CA ILE A 25 33.15 -14.44 3.55
C ILE A 25 32.67 -14.47 2.10
N THR A 26 33.22 -13.61 1.25
CA THR A 26 32.92 -13.58 -0.19
C THR A 26 34.23 -13.50 -0.98
N PRO A 27 34.25 -13.81 -2.29
CA PRO A 27 35.47 -13.71 -3.10
C PRO A 27 36.13 -12.33 -3.07
N ASN A 28 35.33 -11.26 -3.06
CA ASN A 28 35.83 -9.88 -2.97
C ASN A 28 36.28 -9.48 -1.55
N TYR A 29 35.87 -10.24 -0.53
CA TYR A 29 36.22 -10.00 0.87
C TYR A 29 36.64 -11.32 1.53
N PRO A 30 37.83 -11.87 1.19
CA PRO A 30 38.28 -13.18 1.66
C PRO A 30 38.54 -13.23 3.17
N ARG A 31 38.79 -12.06 3.80
CA ARG A 31 38.89 -11.94 5.27
C ARG A 31 37.53 -11.88 5.97
N GLY A 32 36.44 -11.86 5.21
CA GLY A 32 35.06 -11.71 5.65
C GLY A 32 34.68 -10.27 5.98
N ARG A 33 33.37 -10.00 5.96
CA ARG A 33 32.75 -8.78 6.49
C ARG A 33 31.79 -9.12 7.60
N TYR A 34 31.82 -8.35 8.68
CA TYR A 34 30.82 -8.43 9.72
C TYR A 34 29.54 -7.76 9.24
N VAL A 35 28.44 -8.50 9.22
CA VAL A 35 27.14 -8.04 8.71
C VAL A 35 26.10 -8.21 9.81
N VAL A 36 25.35 -7.14 10.06
CA VAL A 36 24.19 -7.13 10.96
C VAL A 36 22.98 -6.78 10.11
N VAL A 37 21.90 -7.55 10.25
CA VAL A 37 20.64 -7.29 9.55
C VAL A 37 19.60 -6.85 10.57
N LYS A 38 18.89 -5.76 10.27
CA LYS A 38 17.81 -5.25 11.11
C LYS A 38 16.55 -5.02 10.28
N LEU A 39 15.42 -5.50 10.78
CA LEU A 39 14.11 -5.14 10.24
C LEU A 39 13.78 -3.70 10.65
N VAL A 40 13.76 -2.78 9.68
CA VAL A 40 13.58 -1.34 9.94
C VAL A 40 12.10 -0.94 9.96
N GLY A 41 11.25 -1.61 9.18
CA GLY A 41 9.84 -1.23 9.13
C GLY A 41 8.93 -2.25 8.47
N LEU A 42 7.66 -2.18 8.87
CA LEU A 42 6.55 -2.95 8.32
C LEU A 42 5.71 -2.03 7.43
N ILE A 43 5.67 -2.36 6.14
CA ILE A 43 5.03 -1.55 5.11
C ILE A 43 3.93 -2.37 4.45
N GLY A 44 2.76 -1.77 4.27
CA GLY A 44 1.63 -2.38 3.60
C GLY A 44 0.40 -1.51 3.75
N ASN A 45 -0.73 -2.00 3.24
CA ASN A 45 -2.01 -1.41 3.61
C ASN A 45 -2.28 -1.66 5.11
N ILE A 46 -3.18 -0.88 5.69
CA ILE A 46 -3.51 -0.91 7.12
C ILE A 46 -3.92 -2.32 7.58
N VAL A 47 -4.67 -3.06 6.76
CA VAL A 47 -5.12 -4.42 7.10
C VAL A 47 -3.93 -5.36 7.27
N ALA A 48 -3.01 -5.37 6.31
CA ALA A 48 -1.82 -6.22 6.35
C ALA A 48 -0.87 -5.81 7.48
N THR A 49 -0.62 -4.51 7.66
CA THR A 49 0.28 -4.02 8.72
C THR A 49 -0.28 -4.29 10.11
N HIS A 50 -1.59 -4.18 10.30
CA HIS A 50 -2.21 -4.56 11.58
C HIS A 50 -2.08 -6.05 11.86
N LYS A 51 -2.39 -6.89 10.86
CA LYS A 51 -2.33 -8.34 11.00
C LYS A 51 -0.92 -8.82 11.32
N ALA A 52 0.09 -8.29 10.61
CA ALA A 52 1.49 -8.64 10.84
C ALA A 52 2.07 -7.97 12.10
N GLY A 53 1.67 -6.74 12.42
CA GLY A 53 2.17 -5.96 13.56
C GLY A 53 1.49 -6.24 14.89
N GLY A 54 0.43 -7.06 14.91
CA GLY A 54 -0.29 -7.41 16.13
C GLY A 54 -1.31 -6.37 16.59
N PHE A 55 -1.87 -5.57 15.66
CA PHE A 55 -2.98 -4.66 15.93
C PHE A 55 -4.30 -5.26 15.47
N MET A 56 -5.40 -4.84 16.12
CA MET A 56 -6.74 -5.22 15.72
C MET A 56 -7.19 -4.54 14.43
N SER A 57 -8.23 -5.08 13.78
CA SER A 57 -8.77 -4.54 12.53
C SER A 57 -9.07 -3.04 12.57
N HIS A 58 -9.06 -2.38 11.41
CA HIS A 58 -9.45 -0.98 11.22
C HIS A 58 -10.90 -0.68 11.70
N SER A 59 -11.73 -1.70 11.87
CA SER A 59 -13.11 -1.60 12.40
C SER A 59 -13.21 -1.93 13.90
N ALA A 60 -12.09 -2.17 14.58
CA ALA A 60 -12.08 -2.47 16.01
C ALA A 60 -12.26 -1.21 16.86
N LYS A 61 -12.66 -1.39 18.13
CA LYS A 61 -12.77 -0.30 19.11
C LYS A 61 -11.53 0.58 19.14
N TYR A 62 -10.34 -0.02 19.16
CA TYR A 62 -9.07 0.68 19.00
C TYR A 62 -8.44 0.24 17.69
N PHE A 63 -8.60 1.09 16.68
CA PHE A 63 -8.22 0.79 15.30
C PHE A 63 -6.85 1.36 14.92
N CYS A 64 -6.30 2.33 15.65
CA CYS A 64 -5.05 2.98 15.24
C CYS A 64 -3.80 2.28 15.80
N SER A 65 -2.78 2.08 14.96
CA SER A 65 -1.46 1.56 15.37
C SER A 65 -0.64 2.57 16.18
N TRP A 66 -0.90 3.87 15.99
CA TRP A 66 -0.09 4.94 16.58
C TRP A 66 -0.71 5.58 17.83
N CYS A 67 -2.04 5.58 17.95
CA CYS A 67 -2.73 6.19 19.09
C CYS A 67 -3.92 5.35 19.61
N GLU A 68 -4.40 5.72 20.80
CA GLU A 68 -5.50 5.07 21.51
C GLU A 68 -6.84 5.80 21.28
N LEU A 69 -7.13 6.22 20.05
CA LEU A 69 -8.45 6.75 19.71
C LEU A 69 -9.46 5.60 19.58
N LYS A 70 -10.66 5.80 20.15
CA LYS A 70 -11.77 4.85 19.98
C LYS A 70 -12.50 5.11 18.67
N ASP A 71 -13.02 4.06 18.02
CA ASP A 71 -13.74 4.21 16.75
C ASP A 71 -14.97 5.13 16.84
N ILE A 72 -15.65 5.13 17.99
CA ILE A 72 -16.78 6.03 18.27
C ILE A 72 -16.39 7.50 18.23
N GLU A 73 -15.11 7.82 18.44
CA GLU A 73 -14.57 9.18 18.39
C GLU A 73 -13.89 9.51 17.05
N ARG A 74 -13.92 8.60 16.07
CA ARG A 74 -13.24 8.76 14.77
C ARG A 74 -13.72 9.98 14.01
N THR A 75 -15.01 10.28 14.08
CA THR A 75 -15.64 11.43 13.41
C THR A 75 -15.16 12.79 13.94
N HIS A 76 -14.59 12.81 15.14
CA HIS A 76 -14.02 14.03 15.70
C HIS A 76 -12.73 14.44 14.98
N LEU A 77 -12.09 13.53 14.22
CA LEU A 77 -10.83 13.78 13.51
C LEU A 77 -9.80 14.42 14.44
N LYS A 78 -9.57 13.76 15.58
CA LYS A 78 -8.56 14.12 16.58
C LYS A 78 -7.58 12.96 16.74
N LEU A 79 -6.36 13.26 17.17
CA LEU A 79 -5.42 12.22 17.59
C LEU A 79 -5.77 11.75 19.01
N GLY A 80 -5.71 10.43 19.22
CA GLY A 80 -5.80 9.84 20.55
C GLY A 80 -4.47 9.97 21.30
N LYS A 81 -4.44 9.44 22.53
CA LYS A 81 -3.19 9.32 23.29
C LYS A 81 -2.18 8.47 22.51
N PRO A 82 -0.93 8.91 22.31
CA PRO A 82 0.08 8.11 21.63
C PRO A 82 0.33 6.78 22.34
N ARG A 83 0.41 5.69 21.57
CA ARG A 83 0.80 4.38 22.10
C ARG A 83 2.28 4.39 22.47
N LYS A 84 2.63 3.67 23.53
CA LYS A 84 4.03 3.49 23.96
C LYS A 84 4.50 2.08 23.64
N ARG A 85 5.74 1.94 23.18
CA ARG A 85 6.42 0.66 22.92
C ARG A 85 6.22 -0.35 24.06
N SER A 86 6.53 0.04 25.29
CA SER A 86 6.44 -0.83 26.46
C SER A 86 5.01 -1.31 26.73
N ALA A 87 4.01 -0.44 26.55
CA ALA A 87 2.61 -0.78 26.74
C ALA A 87 2.11 -1.76 25.67
N VAL A 88 2.48 -1.55 24.40
CA VAL A 88 2.12 -2.45 23.30
C VAL A 88 2.78 -3.82 23.47
N LEU A 89 4.08 -3.87 23.78
CA LEU A 89 4.77 -5.14 24.02
C LEU A 89 4.23 -5.90 25.24
N SER A 90 3.90 -5.19 26.32
CA SER A 90 3.25 -5.77 27.50
C SER A 90 1.86 -6.33 27.19
N ALA A 91 1.04 -5.63 26.41
CA ALA A 91 -0.26 -6.11 25.96
C ALA A 91 -0.13 -7.34 25.03
N SER A 92 0.82 -7.31 24.10
CA SER A 92 1.12 -8.42 23.19
C SER A 92 1.51 -9.69 23.96
N ARG A 93 2.39 -9.59 24.97
CA ARG A 93 2.78 -10.73 25.82
C ARG A 93 1.62 -11.29 26.62
N ARG A 94 0.83 -10.42 27.29
CA ARG A 94 -0.36 -10.86 28.03
C ARG A 94 -1.37 -11.59 27.15
N TRP A 95 -1.51 -11.17 25.89
CA TRP A 95 -2.33 -11.89 24.92
C TRP A 95 -1.75 -13.28 24.60
N GLN A 96 -0.44 -13.37 24.37
CA GLN A 96 0.22 -14.64 24.05
C GLN A 96 0.16 -15.64 25.21
N GLU A 97 0.38 -15.15 26.42
CA GLU A 97 0.40 -15.93 27.67
C GLU A 97 -1.00 -16.30 28.17
N ALA A 98 -2.07 -15.79 27.55
CA ALA A 98 -3.43 -16.10 27.98
C ALA A 98 -3.80 -17.56 27.71
N ASN A 99 -4.32 -18.22 28.74
CA ASN A 99 -4.64 -19.65 28.75
C ASN A 99 -5.82 -20.09 27.85
N SER A 100 -6.51 -19.15 27.19
CA SER A 100 -7.65 -19.48 26.32
C SER A 100 -7.86 -18.45 25.20
N THR A 101 -8.40 -18.92 24.08
CA THR A 101 -8.82 -18.09 22.94
C THR A 101 -9.85 -17.03 23.35
N THR A 102 -10.75 -17.36 24.30
CA THR A 102 -11.74 -16.40 24.81
C THR A 102 -11.07 -15.25 25.57
N THR A 103 -10.08 -15.56 26.41
CA THR A 103 -9.30 -14.54 27.13
C THR A 103 -8.49 -13.69 26.14
N GLN A 104 -7.87 -14.30 25.14
CA GLN A 104 -7.19 -13.61 24.04
C GLN A 104 -8.10 -12.62 23.32
N GLN A 105 -9.31 -13.05 22.92
CA GLN A 105 -10.29 -12.19 22.26
C GLN A 105 -10.70 -11.01 23.14
N ARG A 106 -10.97 -11.25 24.44
CA ARG A 106 -11.31 -10.18 25.40
C ARG A 106 -10.18 -9.17 25.56
N LEU A 107 -8.93 -9.63 25.69
CA LEU A 107 -7.75 -8.76 25.78
C LEU A 107 -7.59 -7.91 24.52
N ALA A 108 -7.71 -8.54 23.35
CA ALA A 108 -7.59 -7.86 22.06
C ALA A 108 -8.70 -6.81 21.87
N GLN A 109 -9.94 -7.11 22.23
CA GLN A 109 -11.04 -6.14 22.21
C GLN A 109 -10.85 -5.00 23.22
N TYR A 110 -10.25 -5.30 24.38
CA TYR A 110 -10.02 -4.32 25.45
C TYR A 110 -8.95 -3.28 25.08
N CYS A 111 -7.82 -3.69 24.48
CA CYS A 111 -6.67 -2.81 24.22
C CYS A 111 -6.31 -2.60 22.73
N GLY A 112 -6.92 -3.37 21.82
CA GLY A 112 -6.63 -3.32 20.39
C GLY A 112 -5.36 -4.07 19.95
N ILE A 113 -4.75 -4.87 20.83
CA ILE A 113 -3.45 -5.53 20.59
C ILE A 113 -3.59 -7.06 20.69
N GLN A 114 -2.88 -7.76 19.82
CA GLN A 114 -2.72 -9.21 19.78
C GLN A 114 -1.24 -9.58 19.56
N TRP A 115 -0.91 -10.88 19.62
CA TRP A 115 0.46 -11.32 19.42
C TRP A 115 0.95 -11.11 17.97
N SER A 116 2.20 -10.69 17.85
CA SER A 116 2.98 -10.69 16.62
C SER A 116 4.36 -11.27 16.88
N GLU A 117 4.82 -12.18 16.02
CA GLU A 117 6.20 -12.70 16.09
C GLU A 117 7.25 -11.59 16.00
N ILE A 118 6.97 -10.51 15.27
CA ILE A 118 7.90 -9.39 15.09
C ILE A 118 8.27 -8.76 16.44
N ASN A 119 7.38 -8.82 17.44
CA ASN A 119 7.59 -8.27 18.77
C ASN A 119 8.68 -9.02 19.58
N ARG A 120 9.20 -10.14 19.08
CA ARG A 120 10.37 -10.83 19.66
C ARG A 120 11.68 -10.12 19.37
N LEU A 121 11.74 -9.28 18.34
CA LEU A 121 12.96 -8.55 17.97
C LEU A 121 13.30 -7.50 19.05
N PRO A 122 14.51 -7.54 19.64
CA PRO A 122 14.84 -6.70 20.81
C PRO A 122 14.93 -5.21 20.49
N TYR A 123 15.19 -4.85 19.23
CA TYR A 123 15.27 -3.47 18.74
C TYR A 123 13.94 -2.96 18.15
N TRP A 124 12.93 -3.82 18.00
CA TRP A 124 11.68 -3.46 17.36
C TRP A 124 10.79 -2.60 18.27
N ASP A 125 10.27 -1.52 17.71
CA ASP A 125 9.23 -0.69 18.30
C ASP A 125 7.96 -0.82 17.44
N PRO A 126 6.92 -1.53 17.92
CA PRO A 126 5.71 -1.80 17.14
C PRO A 126 4.88 -0.55 16.83
N VAL A 127 5.15 0.58 17.49
CA VAL A 127 4.47 1.86 17.20
C VAL A 127 5.26 2.64 16.16
N LYS A 128 6.58 2.70 16.33
CA LYS A 128 7.47 3.50 15.48
C LYS A 128 7.79 2.82 14.15
N ASN A 129 7.97 1.51 14.13
CA ASN A 129 8.40 0.76 12.95
C ASN A 129 7.25 0.31 12.03
N ILE A 130 6.03 0.83 12.21
CA ILE A 130 4.94 0.66 11.25
C ILE A 130 4.87 1.89 10.37
N PHE A 131 4.91 1.67 9.05
CA PHE A 131 4.90 2.75 8.07
C PHE A 131 3.48 2.92 7.54
N LEU A 132 3.07 4.18 7.40
CA LEU A 132 1.82 4.47 6.73
C LEU A 132 1.97 4.24 5.22
N GLY A 133 1.25 3.24 4.72
CA GLY A 133 1.17 2.97 3.30
C GLY A 133 0.47 4.09 2.52
N VAL A 134 1.22 5.07 2.01
CA VAL A 134 0.67 6.25 1.33
C VAL A 134 -0.05 5.92 0.02
N LEU A 135 0.27 4.80 -0.63
CA LEU A 135 -0.44 4.34 -1.82
C LEU A 135 -1.92 4.14 -1.50
N HIS A 136 -2.21 3.30 -0.50
CA HIS A 136 -3.58 2.94 -0.16
C HIS A 136 -4.23 3.95 0.80
N ASN A 137 -3.45 4.59 1.67
CA ASN A 137 -4.03 5.54 2.62
C ASN A 137 -4.31 6.90 1.98
N TRP A 138 -3.32 7.48 1.28
CA TRP A 138 -3.45 8.83 0.74
C TRP A 138 -4.10 8.82 -0.63
N TYR A 139 -3.47 8.18 -1.63
CA TYR A 139 -3.93 8.24 -3.01
C TYR A 139 -5.24 7.46 -3.24
N GLU A 140 -5.30 6.18 -2.88
CA GLU A 140 -6.50 5.33 -3.06
C GLU A 140 -7.47 5.41 -1.85
N GLY A 141 -7.17 6.26 -0.87
CA GLY A 141 -7.98 6.46 0.32
C GLY A 141 -8.55 7.87 0.39
N VAL A 142 -7.75 8.81 0.89
CA VAL A 142 -8.14 10.22 1.07
C VAL A 142 -8.53 10.89 -0.24
N LEU A 143 -7.71 10.79 -1.30
CA LEU A 143 -7.96 11.47 -2.57
C LEU A 143 -9.15 10.87 -3.32
N GLN A 144 -9.21 9.53 -3.38
CA GLN A 144 -10.35 8.83 -3.95
C GLN A 144 -11.64 9.16 -3.21
N HIS A 145 -11.62 9.20 -1.88
CA HIS A 145 -12.80 9.55 -1.08
C HIS A 145 -13.30 10.95 -1.41
N HIS A 146 -12.38 11.93 -1.46
CA HIS A 146 -12.73 13.30 -1.83
C HIS A 146 -13.34 13.37 -3.24
N PHE A 147 -12.65 12.82 -4.24
CA PHE A 147 -13.05 12.98 -5.62
C PHE A 147 -14.31 12.18 -5.98
N CYS A 148 -14.39 10.91 -5.56
CA CYS A 148 -15.50 10.04 -5.93
C CYS A 148 -16.75 10.29 -5.06
N TYR A 149 -16.59 10.46 -3.74
CA TYR A 149 -17.73 10.49 -2.81
C TYR A 149 -18.13 11.90 -2.40
N GLN A 150 -17.17 12.76 -2.04
CA GLN A 150 -17.50 14.13 -1.67
C GLN A 150 -17.91 14.94 -2.90
N TRP A 151 -17.14 14.87 -3.98
CA TRP A 151 -17.46 15.55 -5.24
C TRP A 151 -18.45 14.80 -6.13
N GLY A 152 -18.63 13.48 -5.96
CA GLY A 152 -19.64 12.71 -6.71
C GLY A 152 -19.21 12.24 -8.10
N PHE A 153 -17.91 12.15 -8.40
CA PHE A 153 -17.44 11.81 -9.76
C PHE A 153 -17.68 10.36 -10.19
N ASP A 154 -17.97 9.44 -9.27
CA ASP A 154 -18.11 8.02 -9.58
C ASP A 154 -19.34 7.37 -8.92
N THR A 155 -20.50 7.55 -9.57
CA THR A 155 -21.76 6.91 -9.16
C THR A 155 -21.76 5.40 -9.42
N ALA A 156 -20.92 4.89 -10.33
CA ALA A 156 -20.85 3.47 -10.65
C ALA A 156 -20.09 2.65 -9.60
N ILE A 157 -19.08 3.23 -8.94
CA ILE A 157 -18.45 2.64 -7.73
C ILE A 157 -19.50 2.53 -6.62
N ILE A 158 -20.30 3.57 -6.42
CA ILE A 158 -21.36 3.62 -5.40
C ILE A 158 -22.41 2.50 -5.63
N GLU A 159 -22.74 2.16 -6.88
CA GLU A 159 -23.72 1.12 -7.23
C GLU A 159 -23.15 -0.30 -7.18
N LYS A 160 -21.89 -0.52 -7.61
CA LYS A 160 -21.23 -1.83 -7.56
C LYS A 160 -20.94 -2.30 -6.14
N GLU A 161 -20.62 -1.39 -5.22
CA GLU A 161 -20.40 -1.70 -3.80
C GLU A 161 -21.69 -2.18 -3.09
N LYS A 162 -22.88 -1.95 -3.67
CA LYS A 162 -24.16 -2.45 -3.14
C LYS A 162 -24.45 -3.94 -3.45
N HIS A 163 -23.86 -4.52 -4.51
CA HIS A 163 -24.33 -5.80 -5.07
C HIS A 163 -23.36 -6.99 -4.97
N GLN A 164 -22.09 -6.80 -4.57
CA GLN A 164 -21.15 -7.91 -4.40
C GLN A 164 -20.18 -7.70 -3.22
N PRO A 165 -20.58 -8.03 -1.97
CA PRO A 165 -19.62 -8.17 -0.90
C PRO A 165 -18.92 -9.53 -1.07
N GLY A 166 -17.73 -9.54 -1.68
CA GLY A 166 -16.78 -10.64 -1.41
C GLY A 166 -15.90 -11.21 -2.53
N ILE A 167 -15.98 -10.79 -3.80
CA ILE A 167 -15.16 -11.42 -4.86
C ILE A 167 -14.60 -10.42 -5.88
N SER A 168 -13.84 -9.42 -5.42
CA SER A 168 -12.79 -8.81 -6.26
C SER A 168 -11.72 -8.20 -5.36
N GLY A 169 -10.49 -8.66 -5.49
CA GLY A 169 -9.43 -8.38 -4.52
C GLY A 169 -8.81 -7.00 -4.70
N TYR A 170 -9.34 -5.98 -4.03
CA TYR A 170 -8.61 -4.81 -3.50
C TYR A 170 -9.39 -4.21 -2.31
N GLU A 171 -8.76 -4.19 -1.12
CA GLU A 171 -9.37 -3.86 0.19
C GLU A 171 -9.69 -2.36 0.41
N SER A 172 -9.36 -1.48 -0.55
CA SER A 172 -9.99 -0.14 -0.61
C SER A 172 -11.51 -0.25 -0.62
N ASP A 173 -12.03 -1.32 -1.20
CA ASP A 173 -13.44 -1.51 -1.50
C ASP A 173 -14.28 -1.86 -0.26
N GLU A 174 -13.70 -2.47 0.79
CA GLU A 174 -14.39 -2.69 2.08
C GLU A 174 -14.47 -1.42 2.94
N LEU A 175 -13.41 -0.60 2.93
CA LEU A 175 -13.40 0.71 3.61
C LEU A 175 -14.40 1.66 2.94
N MET A 176 -14.48 1.61 1.62
CA MET A 176 -15.34 2.43 0.78
C MET A 176 -16.80 1.96 0.74
N ALA A 177 -17.06 0.65 0.73
CA ALA A 177 -18.42 0.11 0.80
C ALA A 177 -19.18 0.54 2.07
N ASN A 178 -18.46 0.70 3.19
CA ASN A 178 -19.01 1.21 4.45
C ASN A 178 -19.38 2.72 4.43
N CYS A 179 -19.06 3.45 3.36
CA CYS A 179 -19.51 4.83 3.15
C CYS A 179 -20.97 4.91 2.64
N THR A 180 -21.58 3.78 2.29
CA THR A 180 -23.02 3.71 1.99
C THR A 180 -23.83 3.77 3.30
N GLN A 181 -24.90 4.57 3.31
CA GLN A 181 -25.72 4.86 4.50
C GLN A 181 -26.27 3.58 5.15
N SER A 182 -26.64 3.69 6.44
CA SER A 182 -27.40 2.64 7.14
C SER A 182 -28.58 2.15 6.31
N LYS A 183 -28.77 0.84 6.29
CA LYS A 183 -29.92 0.15 5.68
C LYS A 183 -31.23 0.68 6.24
N ASN A 184 -31.79 1.71 5.61
CA ASN A 184 -33.23 1.94 5.61
C ASN A 184 -33.69 1.68 4.18
N GLU A 185 -34.60 0.71 4.05
CA GLU A 185 -35.29 0.35 2.83
C GLU A 185 -36.17 1.51 2.40
N ASP A 186 -35.60 2.45 1.64
CA ASP A 186 -36.30 3.29 0.66
C ASP A 186 -35.24 3.96 -0.22
N SER A 187 -35.48 3.94 -1.53
CA SER A 187 -34.58 4.35 -2.61
C SER A 187 -33.85 5.71 -2.37
N LEU A 188 -32.66 5.67 -1.74
CA LEU A 188 -31.78 6.83 -1.56
C LEU A 188 -30.63 6.80 -2.58
N THR A 189 -30.75 7.63 -3.62
CA THR A 189 -29.64 8.04 -4.50
C THR A 189 -28.63 8.84 -3.69
N ILE A 190 -27.42 8.30 -3.53
CA ILE A 190 -26.28 9.03 -2.96
C ILE A 190 -25.86 10.07 -3.99
N SER A 191 -26.40 11.29 -3.88
CA SER A 191 -25.99 12.43 -4.69
C SER A 191 -24.74 13.06 -4.07
N GLY A 192 -23.63 13.07 -4.82
CA GLY A 192 -22.45 13.84 -4.43
C GLY A 192 -22.74 15.35 -4.37
N TYR A 193 -21.79 16.14 -3.84
CA TYR A 193 -21.97 17.58 -3.65
C TYR A 193 -22.10 18.36 -4.96
N LEU A 194 -21.35 17.97 -6.00
CA LEU A 194 -21.36 18.67 -7.28
C LEU A 194 -22.54 18.21 -8.13
N SER A 195 -23.20 19.18 -8.79
CA SER A 195 -24.20 18.87 -9.80
C SER A 195 -23.57 18.21 -11.02
N GLN A 196 -24.37 17.46 -11.79
CA GLN A 196 -23.90 16.82 -13.02
C GLN A 196 -23.36 17.85 -14.04
N GLU A 197 -23.91 19.07 -14.05
CA GLU A 197 -23.42 20.17 -14.87
C GLU A 197 -21.99 20.58 -14.51
N VAL A 198 -21.70 20.76 -13.22
CA VAL A 198 -20.36 21.11 -12.74
C VAL A 198 -19.37 19.97 -12.98
N ILE A 199 -19.78 18.72 -12.76
CA ILE A 199 -18.97 17.54 -13.08
C ILE A 199 -18.61 17.51 -14.57
N ASN A 200 -19.58 17.74 -15.46
CA ASN A 200 -19.35 17.77 -16.90
C ASN A 200 -18.44 18.93 -17.32
N LYS A 201 -18.61 20.11 -16.71
CA LYS A 201 -17.72 21.27 -16.90
C LYS A 201 -16.28 20.92 -16.52
N LEU A 202 -16.06 20.30 -15.35
CA LEU A 202 -14.74 19.89 -14.90
C LEU A 202 -14.14 18.79 -15.79
N LYS A 203 -14.90 17.77 -16.20
CA LYS A 203 -14.43 16.74 -17.18
C LYS A 203 -13.95 17.39 -18.48
N LYS A 204 -14.68 18.39 -18.98
CA LYS A 204 -14.31 19.16 -20.18
C LYS A 204 -13.02 19.98 -19.99
N GLN A 205 -12.74 20.49 -18.79
CA GLN A 205 -11.47 21.18 -18.54
C GLN A 205 -10.31 20.20 -18.36
N LEU A 206 -10.53 19.09 -17.66
CA LEU A 206 -9.53 18.04 -17.49
C LEU A 206 -9.03 17.48 -18.82
N SER A 207 -9.91 17.33 -19.82
CA SER A 207 -9.54 16.83 -21.15
C SER A 207 -8.67 17.80 -21.97
N LYS A 208 -8.59 19.07 -21.59
CA LYS A 208 -7.73 20.07 -22.25
C LYS A 208 -6.31 20.10 -21.70
N VAL A 209 -6.07 19.49 -20.54
CA VAL A 209 -4.75 19.49 -19.92
C VAL A 209 -3.82 18.57 -20.71
N VAL A 210 -2.76 19.16 -21.26
CA VAL A 210 -1.69 18.44 -21.97
C VAL A 210 -0.50 18.28 -21.02
N VAL A 211 -0.02 17.04 -20.87
CA VAL A 211 1.16 16.71 -20.07
C VAL A 211 2.23 16.03 -20.95
N PRO A 212 3.53 16.13 -20.61
CA PRO A 212 4.59 15.41 -21.30
C PRO A 212 4.38 13.90 -21.30
N LYS A 213 4.97 13.20 -22.27
CA LYS A 213 4.78 11.75 -22.49
C LYS A 213 5.28 10.88 -21.32
N GLU A 214 6.22 11.41 -20.56
CA GLU A 214 6.83 10.78 -19.39
C GLU A 214 5.90 10.83 -18.16
N VAL A 215 4.91 11.73 -18.18
CA VAL A 215 3.90 11.86 -17.13
C VAL A 215 2.76 10.89 -17.41
N CYS A 216 2.29 10.23 -16.35
CA CYS A 216 1.13 9.35 -16.47
C CYS A 216 -0.11 10.15 -16.89
N HIS A 217 -0.76 9.75 -17.96
CA HIS A 217 -2.01 10.36 -18.40
C HIS A 217 -3.18 9.83 -17.57
N ILE A 218 -4.15 10.69 -17.26
CA ILE A 218 -5.43 10.25 -16.70
C ILE A 218 -6.37 9.78 -17.83
N PRO A 219 -7.27 8.81 -17.58
CA PRO A 219 -8.24 8.38 -18.58
C PRO A 219 -9.19 9.51 -19.01
N GLY A 220 -9.40 9.68 -20.32
CA GLY A 220 -10.23 10.75 -20.89
C GLY A 220 -11.73 10.71 -20.51
N GLY A 221 -12.20 9.61 -19.90
CA GLY A 221 -13.55 9.47 -19.34
C GLY A 221 -13.50 9.11 -17.86
N ILE A 222 -12.76 9.87 -17.06
CA ILE A 222 -12.67 9.71 -15.60
C ILE A 222 -14.06 9.58 -14.95
N GLY A 223 -14.19 8.65 -14.00
CA GLY A 223 -15.45 8.37 -13.30
C GLY A 223 -16.51 7.67 -14.16
N THR A 224 -16.12 6.96 -15.23
CA THR A 224 -17.02 6.09 -16.00
C THR A 224 -16.66 4.63 -15.77
N ALA A 225 -17.67 3.77 -15.71
CA ALA A 225 -17.48 2.33 -15.49
C ALA A 225 -16.53 1.68 -16.52
N ARG A 226 -16.47 2.23 -17.74
CA ARG A 226 -15.59 1.77 -18.82
C ARG A 226 -14.10 1.95 -18.52
N ASN A 227 -13.74 3.00 -17.80
CA ASN A 227 -12.34 3.33 -17.54
C ASN A 227 -11.81 2.76 -16.21
N GLY A 228 -12.67 2.10 -15.45
CA GLY A 228 -12.29 1.47 -14.18
C GLY A 228 -11.89 2.48 -13.10
N LYS A 229 -11.30 1.95 -12.02
CA LYS A 229 -10.77 2.74 -10.90
C LYS A 229 -9.42 3.33 -11.27
N LEU A 230 -9.19 4.58 -10.86
CA LEU A 230 -7.86 5.18 -10.96
C LEU A 230 -6.89 4.48 -10.01
N LYS A 231 -5.65 4.34 -10.46
CA LYS A 231 -4.52 3.80 -9.69
C LYS A 231 -3.82 4.93 -8.94
N GLY A 232 -3.06 4.60 -7.89
CA GLY A 232 -2.34 5.61 -7.10
C GLY A 232 -1.53 6.66 -7.87
N ASN A 233 -0.85 6.30 -8.96
CA ASN A 233 -0.10 7.28 -9.75
C ASN A 233 -1.02 8.22 -10.56
N GLU A 234 -2.17 7.73 -11.02
CA GLU A 234 -3.18 8.55 -11.71
C GLU A 234 -3.84 9.53 -10.73
N TRP A 235 -4.11 9.09 -9.48
CA TRP A 235 -4.54 9.97 -8.39
C TRP A 235 -3.51 11.06 -8.09
N SER A 236 -2.23 10.70 -7.99
CA SER A 236 -1.14 11.66 -7.77
C SER A 236 -1.09 12.72 -8.86
N VAL A 237 -1.13 12.31 -10.14
CA VAL A 237 -1.10 13.24 -11.27
C VAL A 237 -2.36 14.11 -11.33
N LEU A 238 -3.53 13.53 -11.08
CA LEU A 238 -4.80 14.28 -11.05
C LEU A 238 -4.72 15.45 -10.07
N PHE A 239 -4.27 15.21 -8.83
CA PHE A 239 -4.22 16.24 -7.78
C PHE A 239 -3.02 17.18 -7.88
N ASN A 240 -1.87 16.72 -8.40
CA ASN A 240 -0.67 17.56 -8.47
C ASN A 240 -0.59 18.41 -9.76
N ILE A 241 -1.25 18.00 -10.85
CA ILE A 241 -1.12 18.64 -12.16
C ILE A 241 -2.48 19.08 -12.69
N TYR A 242 -3.41 18.14 -12.87
CA TYR A 242 -4.65 18.43 -13.59
C TYR A 242 -5.57 19.37 -12.80
N LEU A 243 -5.89 19.05 -11.55
CA LEU A 243 -6.79 19.86 -10.73
C LEU A 243 -6.28 21.28 -10.51
N PRO A 244 -5.01 21.54 -10.13
CA PRO A 244 -4.49 22.90 -10.01
C PRO A 244 -4.71 23.76 -11.26
N LEU A 245 -4.65 23.15 -12.45
CA LEU A 245 -4.83 23.84 -13.72
C LEU A 245 -6.31 24.07 -14.10
N THR A 246 -7.23 23.24 -13.59
CA THR A 246 -8.63 23.26 -14.05
C THR A 246 -9.63 23.77 -13.02
N VAL A 247 -9.34 23.68 -11.71
CA VAL A 247 -10.35 23.99 -10.67
C VAL A 247 -10.75 25.47 -10.67
N LEU A 248 -9.84 26.38 -11.02
CA LEU A 248 -10.17 27.80 -11.11
C LEU A 248 -11.18 28.04 -12.24
N ASP A 249 -10.97 27.51 -13.45
CA ASP A 249 -11.92 27.65 -14.57
C ASP A 249 -13.34 27.13 -14.26
N VAL A 250 -13.45 26.21 -13.29
CA VAL A 250 -14.72 25.62 -12.88
C VAL A 250 -15.41 26.47 -11.80
N PHE A 251 -14.68 26.92 -10.78
CA PHE A 251 -15.20 27.51 -9.54
C PHE A 251 -14.83 29.00 -9.33
N TRP A 252 -14.35 29.71 -10.36
CA TRP A 252 -13.89 31.11 -10.25
C TRP A 252 -15.00 32.14 -9.98
N ASP A 253 -16.28 31.81 -10.14
CA ASP A 253 -17.36 32.69 -9.72
C ASP A 253 -17.33 32.82 -8.19
N PHE A 254 -17.03 34.02 -7.69
CA PHE A 254 -16.80 34.36 -6.27
C PHE A 254 -18.02 34.21 -5.34
N GLY A 255 -18.94 33.30 -5.66
CA GLY A 255 -19.97 32.85 -4.74
C GLY A 255 -19.35 32.23 -3.48
N PRO A 256 -19.95 32.44 -2.29
CA PRO A 256 -19.38 31.97 -1.03
C PRO A 256 -19.19 30.45 -0.97
N LYS A 257 -20.03 29.68 -1.67
CA LYS A 257 -19.89 28.21 -1.78
C LYS A 257 -18.65 27.81 -2.60
N ASN A 258 -18.41 28.46 -3.72
CA ASN A 258 -17.28 28.13 -4.60
C ASN A 258 -15.95 28.57 -3.99
N HIS A 259 -15.94 29.68 -3.26
CA HIS A 259 -14.78 30.08 -2.46
C HIS A 259 -14.38 29.00 -1.44
N LEU A 260 -15.36 28.42 -0.73
CA LEU A 260 -15.10 27.36 0.24
C LEU A 260 -14.60 26.07 -0.42
N VAL A 261 -15.12 25.71 -1.60
CA VAL A 261 -14.62 24.58 -2.41
C VAL A 261 -13.17 24.81 -2.82
N LEU A 262 -12.81 26.01 -3.25
CA LEU A 262 -11.43 26.37 -3.64
C LEU A 262 -10.46 26.27 -2.46
N ILE A 263 -10.85 26.73 -1.26
CA ILE A 263 -10.05 26.55 -0.04
C ILE A 263 -9.86 25.06 0.26
N ASN A 264 -10.94 24.28 0.20
CA ASN A 264 -10.92 22.86 0.52
C ASN A 264 -9.98 22.08 -0.42
N ILE A 265 -10.14 22.23 -1.74
CA ILE A 265 -9.30 21.52 -2.71
C ILE A 265 -7.87 22.04 -2.72
N GLY A 266 -7.66 23.35 -2.54
CA GLY A 266 -6.33 23.95 -2.45
C GLY A 266 -5.52 23.38 -1.28
N ALA A 267 -6.17 23.23 -0.13
CA ALA A 267 -5.58 22.60 1.05
C ALA A 267 -5.22 21.12 0.78
N LEU A 268 -6.11 20.36 0.14
CA LEU A 268 -5.85 18.95 -0.19
C LEU A 268 -4.72 18.78 -1.22
N ILE A 269 -4.65 19.67 -2.22
CA ILE A 269 -3.54 19.74 -3.19
C ILE A 269 -2.22 20.02 -2.47
N GLN A 270 -2.20 20.98 -1.54
CA GLN A 270 -1.00 21.29 -0.75
C GLN A 270 -0.52 20.07 0.05
N CYS A 271 -1.43 19.38 0.74
CA CYS A 271 -1.11 18.14 1.43
C CYS A 271 -0.55 17.07 0.48
N THR A 272 -1.13 16.95 -0.72
CA THR A 272 -0.71 15.95 -1.72
C THR A 272 0.69 16.22 -2.27
N LYS A 273 1.04 17.50 -2.47
CA LYS A 273 2.41 17.89 -2.86
C LYS A 273 3.43 17.49 -1.80
N ILE A 274 3.10 17.67 -0.52
CA ILE A 274 3.99 17.30 0.60
C ILE A 274 4.14 15.78 0.70
N VAL A 275 3.04 15.02 0.66
CA VAL A 275 3.07 13.54 0.67
C VAL A 275 3.85 13.00 -0.54
N GLY A 276 3.72 13.69 -1.69
CA GLY A 276 4.37 13.37 -2.94
C GLY A 276 5.85 13.79 -3.04
N ALA A 277 6.36 14.55 -2.07
CA ALA A 277 7.68 15.16 -2.15
C ALA A 277 8.82 14.13 -2.12
N ARG A 278 9.92 14.45 -2.79
CA ARG A 278 11.16 13.65 -2.77
C ARG A 278 12.09 14.00 -1.61
N TRP A 279 11.87 15.17 -1.02
CA TRP A 279 12.63 15.75 0.07
C TRP A 279 11.66 16.48 0.97
N VAL A 280 11.84 16.37 2.28
CA VAL A 280 10.96 16.99 3.27
C VAL A 280 11.80 17.53 4.42
N THR A 281 11.30 18.59 5.02
CA THR A 281 11.83 19.26 6.21
C THR A 281 10.82 19.14 7.34
N GLU A 282 11.19 19.59 8.54
CA GLU A 282 10.26 19.63 9.67
C GLU A 282 9.13 20.65 9.47
N GLU A 283 9.41 21.73 8.72
CA GLU A 283 8.41 22.73 8.33
C GLU A 283 7.32 22.12 7.44
N ASP A 284 7.68 21.21 6.52
CA ASP A 284 6.70 20.52 5.66
C ASP A 284 5.68 19.73 6.49
N GLY A 285 6.09 19.12 7.61
CA GLY A 285 5.17 18.46 8.54
C GLY A 285 4.15 19.43 9.16
N GLN A 286 4.59 20.64 9.50
CA GLN A 286 3.72 21.69 10.05
C GLN A 286 2.76 22.25 8.99
N LEU A 287 3.28 22.49 7.77
CA LEU A 287 2.48 22.91 6.62
C LEU A 287 1.42 21.86 6.28
N PHE A 288 1.78 20.58 6.28
CA PHE A 288 0.81 19.50 6.10
C PHE A 288 -0.28 19.55 7.16
N ARG A 289 0.08 19.69 8.44
CA ARG A 289 -0.91 19.74 9.53
C ARG A 289 -1.89 20.89 9.34
N LYS A 290 -1.40 22.11 9.10
CA LYS A 290 -2.23 23.30 8.88
C LYS A 290 -3.15 23.15 7.66
N ALA A 291 -2.60 22.68 6.55
CA ALA A 291 -3.39 22.44 5.34
C ALA A 291 -4.43 21.34 5.57
N TYR A 292 -4.08 20.25 6.25
CA TYR A 292 -5.00 19.15 6.48
C TYR A 292 -6.12 19.51 7.46
N ASP A 293 -5.83 20.32 8.50
CA ASP A 293 -6.87 20.87 9.38
C ASP A 293 -7.82 21.80 8.61
N THR A 294 -7.29 22.63 7.71
CA THR A 294 -8.09 23.47 6.81
C THR A 294 -9.00 22.61 5.91
N TYR A 295 -8.44 21.57 5.30
CA TYR A 295 -9.19 20.61 4.50
C TYR A 295 -10.31 19.95 5.32
N GLN A 296 -10.02 19.42 6.50
CA GLN A 296 -11.03 18.75 7.33
C GLN A 296 -12.16 19.68 7.77
N ASN A 297 -11.83 20.90 8.22
CA ASN A 297 -12.83 21.87 8.68
C ASN A 297 -13.74 22.32 7.54
N THR A 298 -13.17 22.61 6.38
CA THR A 298 -13.96 22.98 5.20
C THR A 298 -14.75 21.79 4.64
N SER A 299 -14.22 20.57 4.70
CA SER A 299 -14.95 19.35 4.33
C SER A 299 -16.16 19.08 5.22
N LYS A 300 -16.08 19.34 6.54
CA LYS A 300 -17.25 19.22 7.43
C LYS A 300 -18.37 20.18 7.05
N ALA A 301 -18.02 21.40 6.63
CA ALA A 301 -18.99 22.41 6.20
C ALA A 301 -19.59 22.10 4.81
N LEU A 302 -18.78 21.60 3.87
CA LEU A 302 -19.21 21.29 2.50
C LEU A 302 -19.96 19.95 2.40
N PHE A 303 -19.55 18.95 3.17
CA PHE A 303 -19.97 17.55 3.01
C PHE A 303 -20.51 16.96 4.34
N PRO A 304 -21.49 17.59 5.01
CA PRO A 304 -21.93 17.18 6.35
C PRO A 304 -22.55 15.78 6.39
N SER A 305 -23.10 15.29 5.27
CA SER A 305 -23.68 13.96 5.13
C SER A 305 -22.68 12.88 4.74
N CYS A 306 -21.43 13.23 4.46
CA CYS A 306 -20.41 12.29 3.99
C CYS A 306 -19.69 11.65 5.18
N ARG A 307 -19.71 10.30 5.24
CA ARG A 307 -19.05 9.56 6.33
C ARG A 307 -17.54 9.75 6.24
N THR A 308 -16.90 10.00 7.38
CA THR A 308 -15.44 10.05 7.47
C THR A 308 -14.84 8.64 7.51
N LEU A 309 -13.96 8.33 6.56
CA LEU A 309 -13.22 7.07 6.50
C LEU A 309 -12.04 7.01 7.51
N PRO A 310 -11.64 5.81 7.97
CA PRO A 310 -10.43 5.62 8.79
C PRO A 310 -9.17 6.23 8.19
N ASN A 311 -9.05 6.24 6.86
CA ASN A 311 -7.92 6.82 6.13
C ASN A 311 -7.66 8.29 6.53
N HIS A 312 -8.73 9.04 6.82
CA HIS A 312 -8.58 10.43 7.26
C HIS A 312 -7.94 10.56 8.63
N HIS A 313 -8.19 9.61 9.54
CA HIS A 313 -7.53 9.57 10.85
C HIS A 313 -6.05 9.19 10.69
N TYR A 314 -5.74 8.14 9.91
CA TYR A 314 -4.35 7.75 9.68
C TYR A 314 -3.53 8.85 9.01
N ALA A 315 -4.13 9.61 8.10
CA ALA A 315 -3.49 10.77 7.48
C ALA A 315 -3.10 11.87 8.48
N MET A 316 -3.76 11.97 9.64
CA MET A 316 -3.35 12.92 10.69
C MET A 316 -2.00 12.59 11.32
N HIS A 317 -1.51 11.35 11.13
CA HIS A 317 -0.19 10.92 11.58
C HIS A 317 0.92 11.16 10.55
N ILE A 318 0.60 11.71 9.36
CA ILE A 318 1.59 12.00 8.31
C ILE A 318 2.73 12.90 8.80
N PRO A 319 2.50 13.99 9.57
CA PRO A 319 3.59 14.82 10.08
C PRO A 319 4.61 14.03 10.92
N GLU A 320 4.14 13.14 11.80
CA GLU A 320 5.00 12.28 12.61
C GLU A 320 5.73 11.24 11.75
N GLN A 321 5.06 10.70 10.73
CA GLN A 321 5.68 9.77 9.77
C GLN A 321 6.79 10.46 8.96
N LEU A 322 6.57 11.72 8.53
CA LEU A 322 7.55 12.54 7.82
C LEU A 322 8.78 12.83 8.69
N SER A 323 8.55 13.26 9.93
CA SER A 323 9.63 13.54 10.88
C SER A 323 10.48 12.29 11.15
N GLN A 324 9.84 11.13 11.24
CA GLN A 324 10.53 9.89 11.59
C GLN A 324 11.26 9.22 10.40
N TRP A 325 10.64 9.24 9.22
CA TRP A 325 11.11 8.43 8.08
C TRP A 325 11.56 9.26 6.87
N GLY A 326 11.36 10.57 6.92
CA GLY A 326 11.59 11.45 5.78
C GLY A 326 10.50 11.29 4.71
N PRO A 327 10.85 11.44 3.42
CA PRO A 327 9.88 11.46 2.33
C PRO A 327 9.08 10.15 2.19
N LEU A 328 7.76 10.21 2.38
CA LEU A 328 6.90 9.01 2.45
C LEU A 328 6.82 8.23 1.13
N ASN A 329 6.99 8.92 -0.01
CA ASN A 329 7.06 8.25 -1.31
C ASN A 329 8.22 7.24 -1.39
N GLY A 330 9.34 7.50 -0.69
CA GLY A 330 10.50 6.59 -0.65
C GLY A 330 10.24 5.27 0.08
N ILE A 331 9.23 5.23 0.95
CA ILE A 331 8.85 4.07 1.77
C ILE A 331 7.43 3.55 1.44
N SER A 332 6.92 3.91 0.26
CA SER A 332 5.59 3.55 -0.19
C SER A 332 5.50 2.11 -0.74
N GLU A 333 4.28 1.60 -0.89
CA GLU A 333 4.00 0.23 -1.32
C GLU A 333 4.27 -0.03 -2.82
N TYR A 334 4.68 0.99 -3.58
CA TYR A 334 4.91 0.85 -5.03
C TYR A 334 5.92 -0.25 -5.37
N GLY A 335 6.97 -0.43 -4.55
CA GLY A 335 7.96 -1.49 -4.75
C GLY A 335 7.34 -2.89 -4.60
N GLY A 336 6.58 -3.09 -3.52
CA GLY A 336 5.88 -4.34 -3.26
C GLY A 336 4.82 -4.66 -4.33
N LYS A 337 4.03 -3.67 -4.77
CA LYS A 337 3.04 -3.85 -5.85
C LYS A 337 3.69 -4.22 -7.18
N ARG A 338 4.84 -3.63 -7.51
CA ARG A 338 5.62 -4.02 -8.70
C ARG A 338 6.09 -5.47 -8.61
N LEU A 339 6.60 -5.89 -7.45
CA LEU A 339 7.00 -7.27 -7.21
C LEU A 339 5.81 -8.24 -7.35
N LEU A 340 4.67 -7.93 -6.72
CA LEU A 340 3.45 -8.73 -6.87
C LEU A 340 3.02 -8.87 -8.33
N GLY A 341 3.08 -7.78 -9.10
CA GLY A 341 2.77 -7.80 -10.53
C GLY A 341 3.74 -8.65 -11.37
N ILE A 342 4.99 -8.84 -10.93
CA ILE A 342 5.93 -9.78 -11.54
C ILE A 342 5.53 -11.21 -11.17
N LEU A 343 5.29 -11.48 -9.89
CA LEU A 343 4.93 -12.81 -9.39
C LEU A 343 3.63 -13.33 -10.02
N GLN A 344 2.62 -12.48 -10.17
CA GLN A 344 1.34 -12.82 -10.81
C GLN A 344 1.46 -13.22 -12.29
N LYS A 345 2.54 -12.83 -12.97
CA LYS A 345 2.79 -13.20 -14.37
C LYS A 345 3.55 -14.52 -14.52
N ILE A 346 4.07 -15.07 -13.43
CA ILE A 346 4.71 -16.38 -13.46
C ILE A 346 3.63 -17.42 -13.74
N LYS A 347 3.76 -18.13 -14.87
CA LYS A 347 2.85 -19.23 -15.20
C LYS A 347 3.08 -20.38 -14.22
N THR A 348 2.02 -20.81 -13.57
CA THR A 348 2.00 -21.97 -12.68
C THR A 348 1.00 -23.00 -13.20
N ASN A 349 1.21 -24.28 -12.90
CA ASN A 349 0.22 -25.34 -13.17
C ASN A 349 -0.89 -25.38 -12.10
N SER A 350 -0.87 -24.44 -11.15
CA SER A 350 -1.85 -24.27 -10.07
C SER A 350 -2.01 -25.47 -9.13
N LEU A 351 -1.03 -26.38 -9.13
CA LEU A 351 -0.96 -27.47 -8.18
C LEU A 351 -0.44 -26.92 -6.85
N LEU A 352 -1.24 -27.05 -5.79
CA LEU A 352 -0.87 -26.71 -4.42
C LEU A 352 0.39 -27.48 -4.01
N GLY A 353 1.37 -26.79 -3.41
CA GLY A 353 2.67 -27.35 -3.03
C GLY A 353 3.75 -27.26 -4.12
N ALA A 354 3.37 -27.35 -5.40
CA ALA A 354 4.29 -27.13 -6.53
C ALA A 354 4.33 -25.67 -7.00
N THR A 355 3.28 -24.91 -6.69
CA THR A 355 3.11 -23.52 -7.10
C THR A 355 4.14 -22.62 -6.41
N GLU A 356 4.35 -22.79 -5.12
CA GLU A 356 5.29 -22.05 -4.29
C GLU A 356 6.74 -22.29 -4.75
N GLU A 357 7.08 -23.56 -5.00
CA GLU A 357 8.38 -23.95 -5.54
C GLU A 357 8.59 -23.37 -6.95
N THR A 358 7.58 -23.43 -7.80
CA THR A 358 7.63 -22.85 -9.16
C THR A 358 7.84 -21.34 -9.11
N MET A 359 7.08 -20.63 -8.27
CA MET A 359 7.24 -19.18 -8.09
C MET A 359 8.65 -18.86 -7.62
N MET A 360 9.17 -19.57 -6.60
CA MET A 360 10.52 -19.34 -6.07
C MET A 360 11.60 -19.59 -7.12
N LYS A 361 11.54 -20.73 -7.83
CA LYS A 361 12.51 -21.07 -8.89
C LYS A 361 12.48 -20.05 -10.02
N LYS A 362 11.29 -19.68 -10.49
CA LYS A 362 11.14 -18.72 -11.60
C LYS A 362 11.59 -17.34 -11.19
N PHE A 363 11.23 -16.88 -9.99
CA PHE A 363 11.70 -15.61 -9.47
C PHE A 363 13.22 -15.55 -9.34
N GLY A 364 13.85 -16.60 -8.78
CA GLY A 364 15.31 -16.70 -8.70
C GLY A 364 15.99 -16.72 -10.08
N GLN A 365 15.42 -17.41 -11.07
CA GLN A 365 15.91 -17.40 -12.46
C GLN A 365 15.87 -15.97 -13.05
N LEU A 366 14.78 -15.24 -12.81
CA LEU A 366 14.63 -13.87 -13.32
C LEU A 366 15.62 -12.90 -12.67
N GLN A 367 15.86 -13.04 -11.36
CA GLN A 367 16.87 -12.23 -10.67
C GLN A 367 18.27 -12.45 -11.25
N ARG A 368 18.66 -13.71 -11.51
CA ARG A 368 19.95 -14.03 -12.15
C ARG A 368 20.05 -13.43 -13.56
N LEU A 369 18.97 -13.50 -14.34
CA LEU A 369 18.93 -12.88 -15.67
C LEU A 369 19.09 -11.36 -15.62
N GLN A 370 18.47 -10.69 -14.65
CA GLN A 370 18.68 -9.25 -14.42
C GLN A 370 20.10 -8.92 -14.00
N GLN A 371 20.74 -9.77 -13.20
CA GLN A 371 22.13 -9.56 -12.79
C GLN A 371 23.08 -9.64 -14.00
N ILE A 372 22.83 -10.56 -14.93
CA ILE A 372 23.62 -10.71 -16.17
C ILE A 372 23.33 -9.56 -17.14
N ASN A 373 22.08 -9.12 -17.26
CA ASN A 373 21.68 -8.02 -18.11
C ASN A 373 20.87 -6.98 -17.32
N PRO A 374 21.54 -5.98 -16.71
CA PRO A 374 20.89 -4.96 -15.89
C PRO A 374 19.87 -4.10 -16.66
N GLN A 375 19.98 -4.03 -17.99
CA GLN A 375 19.01 -3.29 -18.82
C GLN A 375 17.75 -4.12 -19.12
N LEU A 376 17.71 -5.40 -18.76
CA LEU A 376 16.57 -6.27 -18.97
C LEU A 376 15.39 -5.84 -18.07
N ASN A 377 14.41 -5.19 -18.68
CA ASN A 377 13.14 -4.91 -18.02
C ASN A 377 12.31 -6.20 -17.90
N LEU A 378 12.30 -6.81 -16.71
CA LEU A 378 11.55 -8.05 -16.46
C LEU A 378 10.06 -7.93 -16.77
N ILE A 379 9.48 -6.76 -16.52
CA ILE A 379 8.05 -6.55 -16.73
C ILE A 379 7.72 -6.56 -18.22
N GLU A 380 8.59 -6.00 -19.07
CA GLU A 380 8.44 -6.01 -20.54
C GLU A 380 8.77 -7.37 -21.14
N THR A 381 9.84 -8.02 -20.66
CA THR A 381 10.24 -9.36 -21.10
C THR A 381 9.13 -10.39 -20.83
N MET A 382 8.35 -10.22 -19.76
CA MET A 382 7.18 -11.05 -19.48
C MET A 382 5.91 -10.64 -20.25
N LYS A 383 5.85 -9.42 -20.80
CA LYS A 383 4.71 -8.94 -21.60
C LYS A 383 4.75 -9.47 -23.03
N THR A 384 5.94 -9.71 -23.59
CA THR A 384 6.07 -10.29 -24.92
C THR A 384 5.48 -11.69 -24.91
N LYS A 385 4.28 -11.85 -25.51
CA LYS A 385 3.81 -13.14 -26.01
C LYS A 385 4.84 -13.58 -27.05
N SER A 386 5.85 -14.34 -26.62
CA SER A 386 6.60 -15.13 -27.59
C SER A 386 5.57 -15.97 -28.35
N PRO A 387 5.66 -16.09 -29.68
CA PRO A 387 4.87 -17.09 -30.39
C PRO A 387 5.05 -18.42 -29.64
N ILE A 388 3.98 -19.20 -29.55
CA ILE A 388 4.02 -20.55 -29.00
C ILE A 388 4.87 -21.37 -29.96
N VAL A 389 6.18 -21.21 -29.87
CA VAL A 389 7.11 -22.22 -30.33
C VAL A 389 6.88 -23.35 -29.35
N ASN A 390 6.50 -24.53 -29.86
CA ASN A 390 6.58 -25.79 -29.11
C ASN A 390 8.05 -25.98 -28.69
N ARG A 391 8.48 -25.27 -27.66
CA ARG A 391 9.76 -25.49 -27.01
C ARG A 391 9.56 -26.81 -26.29
N LYS A 392 9.90 -27.92 -26.95
CA LYS A 392 10.22 -29.15 -26.23
C LYS A 392 11.22 -28.75 -25.16
N ALA A 393 10.88 -29.04 -23.90
CA ALA A 393 11.87 -28.95 -22.85
C ALA A 393 13.08 -29.79 -23.30
N LEU A 394 14.28 -29.26 -23.13
CA LEU A 394 15.48 -30.06 -23.36
C LEU A 394 15.38 -31.27 -22.44
N ASP A 395 15.36 -32.48 -23.01
CA ASP A 395 15.33 -33.70 -22.22
C ASP A 395 16.66 -33.85 -21.45
N ASP A 396 16.64 -34.66 -20.39
CA ASP A 396 17.77 -34.79 -19.47
C ASP A 396 19.04 -35.31 -20.16
N GLU A 397 18.90 -36.13 -21.20
CA GLU A 397 20.03 -36.66 -21.97
C GLU A 397 20.64 -35.56 -22.84
N SER A 398 19.80 -34.85 -23.61
CA SER A 398 20.20 -33.70 -24.40
C SER A 398 20.85 -32.61 -23.53
N TYR A 399 20.30 -32.33 -22.35
CA TYR A 399 20.89 -31.39 -21.40
C TYR A 399 22.26 -31.84 -20.89
N SER A 400 22.39 -33.12 -20.52
CA SER A 400 23.64 -33.66 -19.99
C SER A 400 24.74 -33.62 -21.06
N ASN A 401 24.41 -33.96 -22.31
CA ASN A 401 25.31 -33.89 -23.45
C ASN A 401 25.75 -32.44 -23.74
N LEU A 402 24.80 -31.50 -23.71
CA LEU A 402 25.08 -30.08 -23.93
C LEU A 402 25.97 -29.51 -22.81
N LEU A 403 25.68 -29.87 -21.56
CA LEU A 403 26.49 -29.48 -20.41
C LEU A 403 27.92 -30.03 -20.51
N GLN A 404 28.08 -31.32 -20.84
CA GLN A 404 29.39 -31.93 -21.06
C GLN A 404 30.17 -31.23 -22.18
N HIS A 405 29.50 -30.86 -23.26
CA HIS A 405 30.11 -30.12 -24.35
C HIS A 405 30.60 -28.74 -23.89
N LEU A 406 29.75 -27.97 -23.22
CA LEU A 406 30.09 -26.64 -22.72
C LEU A 406 31.16 -26.68 -21.62
N GLN A 407 31.20 -27.74 -20.82
CA GLN A 407 32.24 -27.95 -19.81
C GLN A 407 33.65 -28.13 -20.40
N LYS A 408 33.77 -28.49 -21.69
CA LYS A 408 35.08 -28.54 -22.37
C LYS A 408 35.71 -27.15 -22.49
N GLU A 409 34.90 -26.14 -22.74
CA GLU A 409 35.36 -24.74 -22.84
C GLU A 409 35.25 -23.99 -21.50
N GLN A 410 34.26 -24.35 -20.67
CA GLN A 410 34.00 -23.72 -19.38
C GLN A 410 33.88 -24.78 -18.27
N PRO A 411 35.01 -25.28 -17.72
CA PRO A 411 35.02 -26.39 -16.76
C PRO A 411 34.24 -26.13 -15.46
N HIS A 412 33.94 -24.87 -15.15
CA HIS A 412 33.25 -24.44 -13.94
C HIS A 412 31.72 -24.52 -14.05
N LEU A 413 31.16 -24.75 -15.24
CA LEU A 413 29.71 -24.96 -15.40
C LEU A 413 29.26 -26.21 -14.66
N ARG A 414 28.14 -26.12 -13.93
CA ARG A 414 27.58 -27.22 -13.12
C ARG A 414 26.17 -27.56 -13.58
N ASP A 415 25.77 -28.81 -13.32
CA ASP A 415 24.39 -29.25 -13.53
C ASP A 415 23.43 -28.38 -12.71
N TYR A 416 22.37 -27.87 -13.35
CA TYR A 416 21.34 -27.03 -12.71
C TYR A 416 20.57 -27.74 -11.59
N ARG A 417 20.71 -29.07 -11.46
CA ARG A 417 20.13 -29.87 -10.38
C ARG A 417 21.05 -29.95 -9.16
N LYS A 418 22.33 -29.58 -9.28
CA LYS A 418 23.31 -29.60 -8.19
C LYS A 418 23.42 -28.22 -7.52
N ILE A 419 23.12 -28.18 -6.22
CA ILE A 419 23.17 -26.99 -5.36
C ILE A 419 24.45 -27.09 -4.50
N PRO A 420 25.17 -25.98 -4.18
CA PRO A 420 24.90 -24.59 -4.57
C PRO A 420 25.31 -24.29 -6.01
N HIS A 421 24.48 -23.50 -6.68
CA HIS A 421 24.84 -22.95 -7.99
C HIS A 421 26.05 -22.03 -7.85
N PRO A 422 26.93 -21.96 -8.87
CA PRO A 422 28.02 -20.99 -8.88
C PRO A 422 27.47 -19.56 -8.68
N PRO A 423 28.21 -18.69 -7.97
CA PRO A 423 27.80 -17.32 -7.69
C PRO A 423 27.59 -16.45 -8.93
#